data_AF-A0A925TPL6-F1
#
_entry.id   AF-A0A925TPL6-F1
#
_cell.length_a   1.000
_cell.length_b   1.000
_cell.length_c   1.000
_cell.angle_alpha   90.00
_cell.angle_beta   90.00
_cell.angle_gamma   90.00
#
_symmetry.space_group_name_H-M   'P 1'
#
loop_
_entity.id
_entity.type
_entity.pdbx_description
1 polymer ?
#
loop_
_entity_poly.entity_id
_entity_poly.type
_entity_poly.pdbx_seq_one_letter_code
_entity_poly.pdbx_strand_id
1 'polypeptide(L)' 'MESQATKFTPRQLELLRIFARNPSEQELLDLGNLIARYYAGKATDEMDKLWEERGYTAETMKEWTHAHLRTPYIPEHK' A
#
# COMPACT_ATOMS: atom_id res chain seq x y z
N MET A 1 -26.81 -18.41 -17.85
CA MET A 1 -25.95 -17.42 -17.19
C MET A 1 -24.82 -17.11 -18.16
N GLU A 2 -24.89 -15.98 -18.85
CA GLU A 2 -23.79 -15.55 -19.71
C GLU A 2 -22.62 -15.08 -18.85
N SER A 3 -21.49 -15.74 -18.96
CA SER A 3 -20.22 -15.30 -18.40
C SER A 3 -19.77 -14.07 -19.21
N GLN A 4 -19.89 -12.87 -18.63
CA GLN A 4 -19.25 -11.70 -19.21
C GLN A 4 -17.74 -11.95 -19.27
N ALA A 5 -17.20 -12.05 -20.48
CA ALA A 5 -15.77 -12.15 -20.70
C ALA A 5 -15.13 -10.83 -20.23
N THR A 6 -14.52 -10.83 -19.05
CA THR A 6 -13.77 -9.69 -18.53
C THR A 6 -12.64 -9.36 -19.50
N LYS A 7 -12.79 -8.27 -20.27
CA LYS A 7 -11.72 -7.79 -21.16
C LYS A 7 -10.61 -7.19 -20.30
N PHE A 8 -9.53 -7.94 -20.14
CA PHE A 8 -8.32 -7.44 -19.49
C PHE A 8 -7.72 -6.28 -20.30
N THR A 9 -7.26 -5.25 -19.58
CA THR A 9 -6.44 -4.20 -20.18
C THR A 9 -5.10 -4.77 -20.66
N PRO A 10 -4.41 -4.11 -21.61
CA PRO A 10 -3.09 -4.55 -22.08
C PRO A 10 -2.09 -4.79 -20.93
N ARG A 11 -2.10 -3.94 -19.91
CA ARG A 11 -1.23 -4.06 -18.72
C ARG A 11 -1.58 -5.28 -17.86
N GLN A 12 -2.86 -5.57 -17.68
CA GLN A 12 -3.29 -6.78 -16.97
C GLN A 12 -2.88 -8.05 -17.73
N LEU A 13 -2.97 -8.04 -19.06
CA LEU A 13 -2.51 -9.15 -19.90
C LEU A 13 -0.99 -9.37 -19.80
N GLU A 14 -0.19 -8.32 -19.69
CA GLU A 14 1.26 -8.44 -19.44
C GLU A 14 1.56 -9.11 -18.10
N LEU A 15 0.83 -8.75 -17.04
CA LEU A 15 0.95 -9.41 -15.73
C LEU A 15 0.61 -10.90 -15.83
N LEU A 16 -0.47 -11.23 -16.55
CA LEU A 16 -0.88 -12.62 -16.78
C LEU A 16 0.16 -13.41 -17.58
N ARG A 17 0.84 -12.78 -18.55
CA ARG A 17 1.95 -13.42 -19.29
C ARG A 17 3.14 -13.73 -18.39
N ILE A 18 3.42 -12.90 -17.37
CA ILE A 18 4.45 -13.20 -16.38
C ILE A 18 4.07 -14.45 -15.59
N PHE A 19 2.82 -14.56 -15.12
CA PHE A 19 2.33 -15.73 -14.39
C PHE A 19 2.25 -16.99 -15.24
N ALA A 20 1.96 -16.86 -16.54
CA ALA A 20 1.90 -17.99 -17.47
C ALA A 20 3.24 -18.73 -17.64
N ARG A 21 4.36 -18.12 -17.24
CA ARG A 21 5.69 -18.77 -17.22
C ARG A 21 5.91 -19.69 -16.02
N ASN A 22 4.91 -19.86 -15.16
CA ASN A 22 4.97 -20.68 -13.96
C ASN A 22 6.16 -20.30 -13.04
N PRO A 23 6.24 -19.03 -12.60
CA PRO A 23 7.31 -18.57 -11.72
C PRO A 23 7.31 -19.35 -10.40
N SER A 24 8.49 -19.52 -9.81
CA SER A 24 8.65 -20.07 -8.48
C SER A 24 7.97 -19.21 -7.41
N GLU A 25 7.71 -19.78 -6.23
CA GLU A 25 7.18 -19.02 -5.09
C GLU A 25 8.07 -17.84 -4.72
N GLN A 26 9.39 -17.99 -4.81
CA GLN A 26 10.34 -16.90 -4.54
C GLN A 26 10.19 -15.76 -5.56
N GLU A 27 10.06 -16.07 -6.85
CA GLU A 27 9.84 -15.05 -7.88
C GLU A 27 8.49 -14.33 -7.71
N LEU A 28 7.45 -15.03 -7.27
CA LEU A 28 6.16 -14.42 -6.95
C LEU A 28 6.28 -13.47 -5.75
N LEU A 29 7.01 -13.89 -4.71
CA LEU A 29 7.28 -13.06 -3.53
C LEU A 29 8.08 -11.82 -3.92
N ASP A 30 9.11 -11.97 -4.75
CA ASP A 30 9.93 -10.86 -5.22
C ASP A 30 9.13 -9.87 -6.06
N LEU A 31 8.24 -10.35 -6.94
CA LEU A 31 7.32 -9.51 -7.70
C LEU A 31 6.37 -8.74 -6.79
N GLY A 32 5.80 -9.42 -5.78
CA GLY A 32 4.96 -8.78 -4.76
C GLY A 32 5.71 -7.68 -4.01
N ASN A 33 6.95 -7.97 -3.59
CA ASN A 33 7.81 -7.02 -2.90
C ASN A 33 8.17 -5.81 -3.79
N LEU A 34 8.39 -6.02 -5.09
CA LEU A 34 8.66 -4.94 -6.03
C LEU A 34 7.47 -3.96 -6.10
N ILE A 35 6.26 -4.49 -6.24
CA ILE A 35 5.04 -3.70 -6.28
C ILE A 35 4.81 -2.98 -4.94
N ALA A 36 4.99 -3.69 -3.83
CA ALA A 36 4.85 -3.12 -2.49
C ALA A 36 5.82 -1.96 -2.25
N ARG A 37 7.10 -2.13 -2.61
CA ARG A 37 8.12 -1.07 -2.49
C ARG A 37 7.78 0.15 -3.33
N TYR A 38 7.28 -0.05 -4.55
CA TYR A 38 6.87 1.06 -5.41
C TYR A 38 5.76 1.89 -4.76
N TYR A 39 4.71 1.25 -4.24
CA TYR A 39 3.62 1.98 -3.59
C TYR A 39 4.01 2.55 -2.23
N ALA A 40 4.89 1.89 -1.47
CA ALA A 40 5.44 2.43 -0.24
C ALA A 40 6.22 3.72 -0.50
N GLY A 41 7.09 3.75 -1.52
CA GLY A 41 7.79 4.97 -1.93
C GLY A 41 6.82 6.09 -2.33
N LYS A 42 5.79 5.77 -3.12
CA LYS A 42 4.73 6.74 -3.46
C LYS A 42 4.00 7.28 -2.24
N ALA A 43 3.70 6.44 -1.26
CA ALA A 43 3.05 6.87 -0.02
C ALA A 43 3.96 7.80 0.79
N THR A 44 5.26 7.48 0.89
CA THR A 44 6.26 8.36 1.52
C THR A 44 6.33 9.71 0.83
N ASP A 45 6.45 9.75 -0.50
CA ASP A 45 6.50 10.99 -1.27
C ASP A 45 5.27 11.88 -1.03
N GLU A 46 4.07 11.30 -0.95
CA GLU A 46 2.85 12.05 -0.66
C GLU A 46 2.78 12.51 0.80
N MET A 47 3.32 11.74 1.75
CA MET A 47 3.44 12.18 3.14
C MET A 47 4.41 13.36 3.27
N ASP A 48 5.55 13.33 2.57
CA ASP A 48 6.53 14.43 2.56
C ASP A 48 5.92 15.70 1.97
N LYS A 49 5.16 15.61 0.88
CA LYS A 49 4.43 16.76 0.34
C LYS A 49 3.42 17.32 1.34
N LEU A 50 2.62 16.45 1.95
CA LEU A 50 1.64 16.87 2.95
C LEU A 50 2.34 17.53 4.16
N TRP A 51 3.51 17.02 4.54
CA TRP A 51 4.33 17.56 5.62
C TRP A 51 4.71 19.02 5.36
N GLU A 52 5.25 19.30 4.17
CA GLU A 52 5.64 20.64 3.74
C GLU A 52 4.43 21.56 3.54
N GLU A 53 3.37 21.10 2.87
CA GLU A 53 2.16 21.90 2.61
C GLU A 53 1.44 22.33 3.90
N ARG A 54 1.50 21.50 4.94
CA ARG A 54 0.90 21.79 6.25
C ARG A 54 1.86 22.53 7.18
N GLY A 55 3.10 22.75 6.77
CA GLY A 55 4.14 23.40 7.58
C GLY A 55 4.44 22.64 8.86
N TYR A 56 4.36 21.30 8.83
CA TYR A 56 4.66 20.49 10.01
C TYR A 56 6.15 20.58 10.36
N THR A 57 6.43 20.59 11.66
CA THR A 57 7.79 20.73 12.19
C THR A 57 8.09 19.64 13.23
N ALA A 58 9.31 19.66 13.77
CA ALA A 58 9.68 18.79 14.89
C ALA A 58 8.76 19.01 16.11
N GLU A 59 8.25 20.22 16.30
CA GLU A 59 7.26 20.54 17.33
C GLU A 59 5.93 19.83 17.08
N THR A 60 5.45 19.77 15.83
CA THR A 60 4.25 19.01 15.46
C THR A 60 4.40 17.53 15.82
N MET A 61 5.57 16.93 15.57
CA MET A 61 5.83 15.54 15.99
C MET A 61 5.76 15.39 17.51
N LYS A 62 6.32 16.34 18.26
CA LYS A 62 6.29 16.33 19.72
C LYS A 62 4.84 16.42 20.24
N GLU A 63 4.02 17.27 19.64
CA GLU A 63 2.59 17.36 19.99
C GLU A 63 1.86 16.03 19.77
N TRP A 64 2.10 15.36 18.64
CA TRP A 64 1.48 14.07 18.33
C TRP A 64 1.90 12.94 19.28
N THR A 65 3.12 12.97 19.83
CA THR A 65 3.52 11.98 20.85
C THR A 65 2.71 12.05 22.14
N HIS A 66 2.13 13.21 22.43
CA HIS A 66 1.22 13.43 23.56
C HIS A 66 -0.26 13.29 23.16
N ALA A 67 -0.56 13.17 21.87
CA ALA A 67 -1.92 13.04 21.38
C ALA A 67 -2.40 11.58 21.49
N HIS A 68 -3.57 11.39 22.11
CA HIS A 68 -4.22 10.07 22.23
C HIS A 68 -4.96 9.69 20.94
N LEU A 69 -4.24 9.66 19.80
CA LEU A 69 -4.80 9.42 18.46
C LEU A 69 -4.98 7.93 18.11
N ARG A 70 -4.72 7.02 19.05
CA ARG A 70 -4.93 5.58 18.86
C ARG A 70 -6.41 5.24 19.01
N THR A 71 -6.84 4.16 18.37
CA THR A 71 -8.16 3.58 18.60
C THR A 71 -8.33 3.29 20.10
N PRO A 72 -9.38 3.80 20.77
CA PRO A 72 -9.58 3.57 22.19
C PRO A 72 -9.73 2.06 22.46
N TYR A 73 -9.08 1.57 23.52
CA TYR A 73 -9.24 0.19 23.95
C TYR A 73 -10.65 0.01 24.50
N ILE A 74 -11.44 -0.83 23.84
CA ILE A 74 -12.74 -1.29 24.33
C ILE A 74 -12.52 -2.71 24.87
N PRO A 75 -12.43 -2.91 26.21
CA PRO A 75 -12.37 -4.25 26.77
C PRO A 75 -13.69 -4.96 26.51
N GLU A 76 -13.64 -6.10 25.82
CA GLU A 76 -14.78 -7.02 25.75
C GLU A 76 -14.92 -7.69 27.13
N HIS A 77 -16.03 -7.40 27.82
CA HIS A 77 -16.39 -8.09 29.06
C HIS A 77 -16.82 -9.52 28.74
N LYS A 78 -16.21 -10.49 29.43
CA LYS A 78 -16.48 -11.92 29.36
C LYS A 78 -17.91 -12.29 29.76
#